data_AF-A0A356KH19-F1
#
_entry.id   AF-A0A356KH19-F1
#
_cell.length_a   1.000
_cell.length_b   1.000
_cell.length_c   1.000
_cell.angle_alpha   90.00
_cell.angle_beta   90.00
_cell.angle_gamma   90.00
#
_symmetry.space_group_name_H-M   'P 1'
#
loop_
_entity.id
_entity.type
_entity.pdbx_description
1 polymer ?
#
loop_
_entity_poly.entity_id
_entity_poly.type
_entity_poly.pdbx_seq_one_letter_code
_entity_poly.pdbx_strand_id
1 'polypeptide(L)'
;MKRSILFLSAVLLFSGCPQQPAKTGDAAAKTGEAAKTGDAAAKTGEAAKTGEAAAAKPVEITDQVFDAVCGCEIKEVGKCSEWLEHEGGLVELKDHGLGSMPFCGKPGSKVKVTGTLEGKTLTATKAELVK
;
A
#
# COMPACT_ATOMS: atom_id res chain seq x y z
N MET A 1 -24.12 -72.00 5.62
CA MET A 1 -25.36 -71.20 5.52
C MET A 1 -25.30 -70.07 6.52
N LYS A 2 -25.89 -68.92 6.17
CA LYS A 2 -26.04 -67.65 6.93
C LYS A 2 -24.81 -66.71 6.96
N ARG A 3 -24.86 -65.76 6.02
CA ARG A 3 -24.26 -64.42 6.10
C ARG A 3 -25.07 -63.58 7.09
N SER A 4 -24.42 -62.74 7.88
CA SER A 4 -24.96 -61.44 8.28
C SER A 4 -23.82 -60.50 8.64
N ILE A 5 -23.84 -59.35 7.98
CA ILE A 5 -22.95 -58.20 8.02
C ILE A 5 -23.55 -57.21 9.03
N LEU A 6 -22.74 -56.50 9.83
CA LEU A 6 -22.78 -55.04 10.05
C LEU A 6 -21.95 -54.60 11.25
N PHE A 7 -21.59 -53.32 11.23
CA PHE A 7 -20.78 -52.51 12.17
C PHE A 7 -19.28 -52.58 11.88
N LEU A 8 -18.80 -51.88 10.84
CA LEU A 8 -18.70 -50.41 10.68
C LEU A 8 -17.67 -49.80 11.64
N SER A 9 -16.59 -49.36 11.02
CA SER A 9 -15.26 -49.03 11.52
C SER A 9 -15.20 -47.82 12.45
N ALA A 10 -14.30 -47.88 13.43
CA ALA A 10 -13.66 -46.71 14.02
C ALA A 10 -12.34 -47.11 14.69
N VAL A 11 -11.47 -46.11 14.87
CA VAL A 11 -10.20 -46.09 15.63
C VAL A 11 -8.92 -46.26 14.80
N LEU A 12 -8.64 -45.21 14.03
CA LEU A 12 -7.51 -44.28 14.21
C LEU A 12 -6.14 -44.87 14.56
N LEU A 13 -5.37 -45.17 13.52
CA LEU A 13 -3.91 -45.00 13.48
C LEU A 13 -3.62 -43.54 13.10
N PHE A 14 -2.65 -42.90 13.75
CA PHE A 14 -1.45 -42.34 13.10
C PHE A 14 -0.63 -41.53 14.13
N SER A 15 0.49 -42.13 14.53
CA SER A 15 1.67 -41.44 15.03
C SER A 15 2.21 -40.49 13.96
N GLY A 16 2.55 -39.25 14.32
CA GLY A 16 3.35 -38.37 13.47
C GLY A 16 3.07 -36.89 13.66
N CYS A 17 3.86 -36.24 14.52
CA CYS A 17 4.17 -34.82 14.32
C CYS A 17 5.20 -34.71 13.19
N PRO A 18 4.92 -33.89 12.18
CA PRO A 18 5.90 -32.86 11.83
C PRO A 18 5.26 -31.46 11.65
N GLN A 19 6.07 -30.49 12.03
CA GLN A 19 5.85 -29.04 12.08
C GLN A 19 5.13 -28.43 10.87
N GLN A 20 4.19 -27.53 11.19
CA GLN A 20 3.47 -26.60 10.32
C GLN A 20 4.37 -25.82 9.35
N PRO A 21 3.91 -25.68 8.10
CA PRO A 21 3.75 -24.34 7.53
C PRO A 21 2.43 -24.20 6.75
N ALA A 22 1.56 -23.30 7.20
CA ALA A 22 0.44 -22.74 6.44
C ALA A 22 0.49 -21.23 6.73
N LYS A 23 0.67 -20.28 5.81
CA LYS A 23 0.00 -20.01 4.51
C LYS A 23 -1.53 -20.08 4.57
N THR A 24 -2.09 -18.86 4.58
CA THR A 24 -3.31 -18.41 3.87
C THR A 24 -4.65 -18.54 4.61
N GLY A 25 -5.44 -17.46 4.52
CA GLY A 25 -6.90 -17.46 4.71
C GLY A 25 -7.36 -16.26 5.55
N ASP A 26 -7.73 -15.11 4.99
CA ASP A 26 -9.02 -14.74 4.34
C ASP A 26 -10.12 -14.31 5.35
N ALA A 27 -11.04 -13.50 4.82
CA ALA A 27 -11.87 -12.47 5.42
C ALA A 27 -12.82 -12.88 6.56
N ALA A 28 -13.16 -11.89 7.38
CA ALA A 28 -14.51 -11.77 7.93
C ALA A 28 -14.94 -10.29 7.94
N ALA A 29 -15.86 -9.99 7.03
CA ALA A 29 -16.60 -8.74 6.92
C ALA A 29 -17.51 -8.51 8.14
N LYS A 30 -17.75 -7.24 8.49
CA LYS A 30 -19.09 -6.78 8.83
C LYS A 30 -19.33 -5.35 8.36
N THR A 31 -20.50 -5.23 7.74
CA THR A 31 -21.18 -4.16 7.04
C THR A 31 -21.74 -3.06 7.95
N GLY A 32 -21.93 -1.88 7.35
CA GLY A 32 -22.83 -0.79 7.75
C GLY A 32 -22.49 0.45 6.90
N GLU A 33 -23.04 0.61 5.69
CA GLU A 33 -24.25 1.40 5.36
C GLU A 33 -24.23 2.83 5.94
N ALA A 34 -24.46 3.94 5.24
CA ALA A 34 -24.68 4.24 3.82
C ALA A 34 -24.63 5.78 3.63
N ALA A 35 -24.59 6.20 2.36
CA ALA A 35 -24.97 7.51 1.79
C ALA A 35 -23.86 8.60 1.69
N LYS A 36 -23.68 9.32 0.58
CA LYS A 36 -24.28 9.31 -0.77
C LYS A 36 -23.45 10.27 -1.65
N THR A 37 -23.16 9.85 -2.90
CA THR A 37 -23.06 10.66 -4.15
C THR A 37 -21.91 11.71 -4.25
N GLY A 38 -21.09 11.78 -5.31
CA GLY A 38 -21.08 11.07 -6.60
C GLY A 38 -19.89 11.47 -7.48
N ASP A 39 -19.79 10.80 -8.63
CA ASP A 39 -19.14 11.12 -9.93
C ASP A 39 -17.84 11.97 -9.94
N ALA A 40 -16.76 11.63 -10.64
CA ALA A 40 -16.61 10.79 -11.83
C ALA A 40 -15.12 10.45 -12.05
N ALA A 41 -14.89 9.30 -12.70
CA ALA A 41 -13.81 8.94 -13.63
C ALA A 41 -12.36 9.43 -13.34
N ALA A 42 -11.34 8.57 -13.33
CA ALA A 42 -11.06 7.62 -14.39
C ALA A 42 -10.16 6.46 -13.92
N LYS A 43 -10.40 5.31 -14.55
CA LYS A 43 -9.55 4.10 -14.58
C LYS A 43 -8.10 4.50 -14.95
N THR A 44 -7.05 3.78 -14.57
CA THR A 44 -6.70 2.47 -15.15
C THR A 44 -5.44 1.92 -14.48
N GLY A 45 -5.46 0.63 -14.13
CA GLY A 45 -4.29 -0.27 -14.07
C GLY A 45 -3.35 -0.09 -12.88
N GLU A 46 -2.62 -1.08 -12.39
CA GLU A 46 -2.58 -2.52 -12.55
C GLU A 46 -1.69 -3.00 -11.39
N ALA A 47 -2.02 -4.12 -10.75
CA ALA A 47 -1.29 -4.63 -9.60
C ALA A 47 0.13 -5.09 -9.98
N ALA A 48 1.18 -4.56 -9.35
CA ALA A 48 2.52 -5.15 -9.42
C ALA A 48 3.34 -4.94 -8.14
N LYS A 49 3.35 -5.99 -7.32
CA LYS A 49 4.39 -6.52 -6.42
C LYS A 49 5.50 -5.59 -5.91
N THR A 50 5.58 -5.57 -4.58
CA THR A 50 6.78 -5.38 -3.77
C THR A 50 7.96 -6.19 -4.32
N GLY A 51 9.07 -5.52 -4.65
CA GLY A 51 10.33 -6.19 -4.97
C GLY A 51 11.39 -5.25 -5.52
N GLU A 52 12.40 -5.00 -4.70
CA GLU A 52 13.80 -4.76 -5.10
C GLU A 52 14.12 -3.51 -5.95
N ALA A 53 14.82 -2.56 -5.33
CA ALA A 53 15.35 -1.37 -5.98
C ALA A 53 16.47 -1.74 -6.98
N ALA A 54 16.08 -2.12 -8.20
CA ALA A 54 16.90 -1.83 -9.36
C ALA A 54 17.02 -0.30 -9.47
N ALA A 55 18.23 0.21 -9.72
CA ALA A 55 18.44 1.64 -9.96
C ALA A 55 17.56 2.08 -11.13
N ALA A 56 16.39 2.62 -10.80
CA ALA A 56 15.45 3.12 -11.77
C ALA A 56 16.08 4.35 -12.43
N LYS A 57 16.07 4.40 -13.76
CA LYS A 57 16.50 5.60 -14.48
C LYS A 57 15.68 6.79 -13.98
N PRO A 58 16.29 7.98 -13.88
CA PRO A 58 15.56 9.18 -13.51
C PRO A 58 14.35 9.38 -14.43
N VAL A 59 13.17 9.56 -13.84
CA VAL A 59 11.91 9.86 -14.54
C VAL A 59 11.54 11.30 -14.27
N GLU A 60 11.33 12.09 -15.32
CA GLU A 60 10.83 13.46 -15.17
C GLU A 60 9.32 13.46 -14.92
N ILE A 61 8.91 14.17 -13.88
CA ILE A 61 7.53 14.40 -13.49
C ILE A 61 7.21 15.87 -13.75
N THR A 62 6.10 16.17 -14.42
CA THR A 62 5.67 17.54 -14.69
C THR A 62 4.24 17.75 -14.22
N ASP A 63 4.05 18.72 -13.33
CA ASP A 63 2.76 19.19 -12.81
C ASP A 63 1.83 18.08 -12.31
N GLN A 64 2.38 16.98 -11.81
CA GLN A 64 1.60 15.86 -11.31
C GLN A 64 1.14 16.14 -9.88
N VAL A 65 -0.12 15.83 -9.59
CA VAL A 65 -0.70 15.98 -8.24
C VAL A 65 -0.58 14.66 -7.49
N PHE A 66 -0.05 14.74 -6.29
CA PHE A 66 0.14 13.62 -5.37
C PHE A 66 -0.60 13.87 -4.06
N ASP A 67 -1.03 12.78 -3.43
CA ASP A 67 -1.41 12.79 -2.02
C ASP A 67 -0.13 12.85 -1.17
N ALA A 68 -0.07 13.85 -0.31
CA ALA A 68 1.09 14.11 0.54
C ALA A 68 0.84 13.63 1.96
N VAL A 69 1.84 12.97 2.54
CA VAL A 69 1.78 12.32 3.84
C VAL A 69 2.98 12.72 4.69
N CYS A 70 2.73 12.91 5.97
CA CYS A 70 3.76 13.16 6.95
C CYS A 70 4.42 11.85 7.39
N GLY A 71 5.71 11.69 7.14
CA GLY A 71 6.48 10.48 7.49
C GLY A 71 6.62 10.26 9.01
N CYS A 72 6.38 11.30 9.82
CA CYS A 72 6.45 11.20 11.28
C CYS A 72 5.38 10.26 11.86
N GLU A 73 4.30 10.03 11.12
CA GLU A 73 3.18 9.16 11.52
C GLU A 73 3.28 7.76 10.89
N ILE A 74 4.25 7.53 10.00
CA ILE A 74 4.41 6.28 9.26
C ILE A 74 5.53 5.46 9.91
N LYS A 75 5.17 4.32 10.52
CA LYS A 75 6.16 3.48 11.22
C LYS A 75 7.15 2.83 10.26
N GLU A 76 6.74 2.53 9.02
CA GLU A 76 7.59 1.84 8.05
C GLU A 76 8.72 2.69 7.46
N VAL A 77 8.59 4.02 7.41
CA VAL A 77 9.63 4.88 6.80
C VAL A 77 10.77 5.22 7.76
N GLY A 78 10.57 5.04 9.08
CA GLY A 78 11.60 5.18 10.10
C GLY A 78 12.18 6.59 10.28
N LYS A 79 11.67 7.60 9.55
CA LYS A 79 12.09 9.01 9.65
C LYS A 79 10.94 9.98 9.43
N CYS A 80 11.01 11.10 10.14
CA CYS A 80 10.08 12.20 10.03
C CYS A 80 10.50 13.10 8.86
N SER A 81 9.81 12.96 7.72
CA SER A 81 10.03 13.74 6.49
C SER A 81 8.75 13.78 5.66
N GLU A 82 8.80 14.41 4.49
CA GLU A 82 7.70 14.60 3.57
C GLU A 82 7.64 13.46 2.55
N TRP A 83 6.49 12.81 2.42
CA TRP A 83 6.29 11.68 1.52
C TRP A 83 5.09 11.90 0.62
N LEU A 84 5.13 11.29 -0.56
CA LEU A 84 4.04 11.29 -1.53
C LEU A 84 3.62 9.86 -1.82
N GLU A 85 2.32 9.64 -1.96
CA GLU A 85 1.80 8.39 -2.49
C GLU A 85 1.96 8.37 -4.01
N HIS A 86 2.75 7.43 -4.52
CA HIS A 86 2.98 7.21 -5.94
C HIS A 86 2.98 5.72 -6.23
N GLU A 87 2.13 5.28 -7.18
CA GLU A 87 2.02 3.87 -7.59
C GLU A 87 1.77 2.87 -6.43
N GLY A 88 1.04 3.30 -5.39
CA GLY A 88 0.77 2.48 -4.20
C GLY A 88 1.95 2.32 -3.26
N GLY A 89 3.04 3.06 -3.49
CA GLY A 89 4.19 3.19 -2.59
C GLY A 89 4.37 4.62 -2.10
N LEU A 90 5.30 4.78 -1.15
CA LEU A 90 5.72 6.08 -0.65
C LEU A 90 7.03 6.48 -1.32
N VAL A 91 7.05 7.69 -1.89
CA VAL A 91 8.24 8.34 -2.41
C VAL A 91 8.55 9.57 -1.55
N GLU A 92 9.80 9.73 -1.16
CA GLU A 92 10.26 10.86 -0.35
C GLU A 92 10.32 12.11 -1.23
N LEU A 93 9.69 13.20 -0.80
CA LEU A 93 9.76 14.49 -1.49
C LEU A 93 10.91 15.32 -0.94
N LYS A 94 11.81 15.79 -1.82
CA LYS A 94 12.93 16.68 -1.48
C LYS A 94 12.88 17.97 -2.28
N ASP A 95 13.58 18.99 -1.76
CA ASP A 95 13.81 20.28 -2.42
C ASP A 95 12.54 21.01 -2.89
N HIS A 96 11.40 20.74 -2.24
CA HIS A 96 10.09 21.24 -2.65
C HIS A 96 9.83 22.72 -2.32
N GLY A 97 10.66 23.37 -1.51
CA GLY A 97 10.57 24.81 -1.26
C GLY A 97 9.31 25.30 -0.50
N LEU A 98 8.48 24.39 0.02
CA LEU A 98 7.23 24.72 0.72
C LEU A 98 7.43 25.06 2.21
N GLY A 99 8.68 25.15 2.67
CA GLY A 99 9.05 25.32 4.08
C GLY A 99 9.14 24.00 4.85
N SER A 100 9.19 24.09 6.18
CA SER A 100 9.39 22.93 7.06
C SER A 100 8.10 22.14 7.28
N MET A 101 8.08 20.86 6.90
CA MET A 101 7.00 19.90 7.20
C MET A 101 5.59 20.42 6.88
N PRO A 102 5.34 20.89 5.63
CA PRO A 102 4.08 21.52 5.26
C PRO A 102 2.86 20.59 5.39
N PHE A 103 3.09 19.26 5.36
CA PHE A 103 2.06 18.22 5.36
C PHE A 103 1.80 17.61 6.74
N CYS A 104 2.68 17.84 7.72
CA CYS A 104 2.51 17.28 9.05
C CYS A 104 1.35 17.91 9.80
N GLY A 105 0.53 17.05 10.43
CA GLY A 105 -0.73 17.44 11.06
C GLY A 105 -1.83 17.87 10.09
N LYS A 106 -1.67 17.66 8.78
CA LYS A 106 -2.64 18.03 7.74
C LYS A 106 -2.99 16.83 6.85
N PRO A 107 -3.86 15.92 7.34
CA PRO A 107 -4.27 14.75 6.56
C PRO A 107 -4.99 15.18 5.27
N GLY A 108 -4.80 14.41 4.20
CA GLY A 108 -5.43 14.68 2.89
C GLY A 108 -4.82 15.87 2.14
N SER A 109 -3.64 16.34 2.54
CA SER A 109 -2.91 17.36 1.79
C SER A 109 -2.59 16.86 0.40
N LYS A 110 -2.83 17.69 -0.62
CA LYS A 110 -2.43 17.41 -2.00
C LYS A 110 -1.37 18.41 -2.45
N VAL A 111 -0.40 17.95 -3.21
CA VAL A 111 0.67 18.79 -3.75
C VAL A 111 0.89 18.48 -5.21
N LYS A 112 0.98 19.54 -6.01
CA LYS A 112 1.40 19.47 -7.41
C LYS A 112 2.90 19.62 -7.48
N VAL A 113 3.59 18.70 -8.13
CA VAL A 113 5.05 18.65 -8.20
C VAL A 113 5.53 18.51 -9.64
N THR A 114 6.56 19.29 -9.96
CA THR A 114 7.44 19.10 -11.12
C THR A 114 8.83 18.78 -10.59
N GLY A 115 9.51 17.78 -11.15
CA GLY A 115 10.78 17.31 -10.63
C GLY A 115 11.27 16.01 -11.26
N THR A 116 12.19 15.34 -10.58
CA THR A 116 12.81 14.10 -11.05
C THR A 116 12.64 13.02 -9.99
N LEU A 117 12.05 11.89 -10.40
CA LEU A 117 11.90 10.69 -9.58
C LEU A 117 13.06 9.72 -9.87
N GLU A 118 13.82 9.39 -8.84
CA GLU A 118 14.89 8.38 -8.91
C GLU A 118 14.69 7.37 -7.77
N GLY A 119 14.30 6.15 -8.13
CA GLY A 119 13.92 5.12 -7.16
C GLY A 119 12.73 5.56 -6.30
N LYS A 120 12.97 5.81 -5.01
CA LYS A 120 11.95 6.25 -4.04
C LYS A 120 12.10 7.71 -3.61
N THR A 121 12.88 8.51 -4.33
CA THR A 121 13.07 9.93 -4.02
C THR A 121 12.61 10.77 -5.19
N LEU A 122 11.68 11.69 -4.95
CA LEU A 122 11.26 12.73 -5.88
C LEU A 122 11.91 14.06 -5.47
N THR A 123 12.88 14.51 -6.26
CA THR A 123 13.48 15.84 -6.08
C THR A 123 12.67 16.85 -6.88
N ALA A 124 11.99 17.77 -6.19
CA ALA A 124 11.16 18.78 -6.82
C ALA A 124 12.01 19.94 -7.35
N THR A 125 11.68 20.41 -8.55
CA THR A 125 12.10 21.72 -9.06
C THR A 125 11.01 22.77 -8.83
N LYS A 126 9.74 22.34 -8.72
CA LYS A 126 8.60 23.16 -8.35
C LYS A 126 7.61 22.32 -7.54
N ALA A 127 7.07 22.86 -6.45
CA ALA A 127 5.96 22.25 -5.74
C ALA A 127 4.95 23.32 -5.30
N GLU A 128 3.66 22.98 -5.39
CA GLU A 128 2.56 23.88 -5.05
C GLU A 128 1.47 23.09 -4.29
N LEU A 129 1.04 23.59 -3.12
CA LEU A 129 -0.09 23.00 -2.42
C LEU A 129 -1.37 23.18 -3.25
N VAL A 130 -2.09 22.08 -3.44
CA VAL A 130 -3.41 22.09 -4.06
C VAL A 130 -4.43 22.30 -2.94
N LYS A 131 -5.26 23.33 -3.09
CA LYS A 131 -6.33 23.67 -2.14
C LYS A 131 -7.62 22.94 -2.47
#